data_AF-A0A952V8S9-F1
#
_entry.id   AF-A0A952V8S9-F1
#
_cell.length_a   1.000
_cell.length_b   1.000
_cell.length_c   1.000
_cell.angle_alpha   90.00
_cell.angle_beta   90.00
_cell.angle_gamma   90.00
#
_symmetry.space_group_name_H-M   'P 1'
#
loop_
_entity.id
_entity.type
_entity.pdbx_description
1 polymer ?
#
loop_
_entity_poly.entity_id
_entity_poly.type
_entity_poly.pdbx_seq_one_letter_code
_entity_poly.pdbx_strand_id
1 'polypeptide(L)'
;MDVYHKVLTRLYEITGGKDSVNVDFAELLKKEGFFPSIEDIKAYLSGESWIAETNRVNVVRITHWGVAEARRSLAGAPDSSQIIEKETARLVKVLKEALVMAEELTSSPSEDKVDVIGSRVSEMTKVLGKIKENL
;
A
#
# COMPACT_ATOMS: atom_id res chain seq x y z
N MET A 1 15.11 2.54 2.03
CA MET A 1 14.22 3.67 2.33
C MET A 1 14.97 4.95 2.00
N ASP A 2 14.43 5.81 1.15
CA ASP A 2 15.06 7.09 0.80
C ASP A 2 14.91 8.14 1.93
N VAL A 3 15.51 9.32 1.72
CA VAL A 3 15.49 10.43 2.69
C VAL A 3 14.06 10.91 2.98
N TYR A 4 13.19 10.99 1.98
CA TYR A 4 11.84 11.54 2.13
C TYR A 4 10.98 10.61 2.98
N HIS A 5 11.02 9.32 2.68
CA HIS A 5 10.29 8.32 3.45
C HIS A 5 10.87 8.17 4.86
N LYS A 6 12.20 8.27 5.05
CA LYS A 6 12.81 8.30 6.39
C LYS A 6 12.30 9.48 7.23
N VAL A 7 12.25 10.67 6.63
CA VAL A 7 11.76 11.89 7.30
C VAL A 7 10.26 11.78 7.60
N LEU A 8 9.49 11.23 6.66
CA LEU A 8 8.05 11.05 6.80
C LEU A 8 7.69 10.03 7.89
N THR A 9 8.40 8.90 7.98
CA THR A 9 8.18 7.93 9.05
C THR A 9 8.52 8.52 10.42
N ARG A 10 9.57 9.36 10.51
CA ARG A 10 9.92 10.06 11.74
C ARG A 10 8.86 11.08 12.17
N LEU A 11 8.28 11.82 11.21
CA LEU A 11 7.13 12.71 11.45
C LEU A 11 5.93 11.92 11.98
N TYR A 12 5.64 10.76 11.39
CA TYR A 12 4.56 9.89 11.85
C TYR A 12 4.78 9.41 13.28
N GLU A 13 6.00 9.00 13.64
CA GLU A 13 6.34 8.58 14.99
C GLU A 13 6.15 9.69 16.03
N ILE A 14 6.59 10.92 15.73
CA ILE A 14 6.46 12.07 16.63
C ILE A 14 5.00 12.47 16.83
N THR A 15 4.22 12.46 15.75
CA THR A 15 2.82 12.90 15.77
C THR A 15 1.87 11.80 16.26
N GLY A 16 2.31 10.55 16.29
CA GLY A 16 1.44 9.38 16.46
C GLY A 16 0.38 9.27 15.35
N GLY A 17 0.66 9.84 14.18
CA GLY A 17 -0.27 9.93 13.05
C GLY A 17 -1.40 10.96 13.19
N LYS A 18 -1.28 11.91 14.11
CA LYS A 18 -2.26 13.01 14.27
C LYS A 18 -1.87 14.21 13.41
N ASP A 19 -2.75 14.60 12.50
CA ASP A 19 -2.58 15.75 11.60
C ASP A 19 -2.75 17.12 12.29
N SER A 20 -3.23 17.14 13.53
CA SER A 20 -3.34 18.34 14.37
C SER A 20 -2.03 18.74 15.05
N VAL A 21 -1.00 17.87 15.02
CA VAL A 21 0.26 18.07 15.73
C VAL A 21 1.24 18.84 14.86
N ASN A 22 1.69 19.98 15.38
CA ASN A 22 2.78 20.77 14.80
C ASN A 22 4.13 20.16 15.15
N VAL A 23 5.01 20.03 14.16
CA VAL A 23 6.39 19.55 14.36
C VAL A 23 7.38 20.61 13.89
N ASP A 24 8.38 20.90 14.73
CA ASP A 24 9.56 21.68 14.32
C ASP A 24 10.40 20.83 13.36
N PHE A 25 10.26 21.14 12.08
CA PHE A 25 10.90 20.42 10.99
C PHE A 25 12.40 20.70 10.95
N ALA A 26 12.84 21.89 11.36
CA ALA A 26 14.26 22.22 11.42
C ALA A 26 14.96 21.40 12.51
N GLU A 27 14.36 21.27 13.70
CA GLU A 27 14.90 20.44 14.77
C GLU A 27 14.91 18.96 14.38
N LEU A 28 13.83 18.48 13.74
CA LEU A 28 13.75 17.12 13.21
C LEU A 28 14.91 16.82 12.25
N LEU A 29 15.12 17.66 11.22
CA LEU A 29 16.16 17.41 10.23
C LEU A 29 17.58 17.59 10.80
N LYS A 30 17.78 18.43 11.83
CA LYS A 30 19.06 18.50 12.55
C LYS A 30 19.38 17.17 13.24
N LYS A 31 18.40 16.55 13.90
CA LYS A 31 18.57 15.25 14.57
C LYS A 31 18.85 14.13 13.57
N GLU A 32 18.24 14.20 12.39
CA GLU A 32 18.41 13.18 11.34
C GLU A 32 19.63 13.43 10.43
N GLY A 33 20.34 14.56 10.60
CA GLY A 33 21.53 14.89 9.80
C GLY A 33 21.25 15.50 8.42
N PHE A 34 20.02 15.97 8.17
CA PHE A 34 19.55 16.45 6.87
C PHE A 34 19.22 17.95 6.83
N PHE A 35 19.58 18.71 7.88
CA PHE A 35 19.28 20.14 7.96
C PHE A 35 19.74 20.99 6.75
N PRO A 36 20.91 20.74 6.12
CA PRO A 36 21.32 21.48 4.93
C PRO A 36 20.34 21.39 3.74
N SER A 37 19.51 20.35 3.69
CA SER A 37 18.54 20.09 2.61
C SER A 37 17.10 20.38 3.04
N ILE A 38 16.90 21.23 4.05
CA ILE A 38 15.55 21.51 4.61
C ILE A 38 14.57 21.99 3.55
N GLU A 39 14.97 22.92 2.67
CA GLU A 39 14.09 23.46 1.63
C GLU A 39 13.71 22.39 0.61
N ASP A 40 14.66 21.59 0.13
CA ASP A 40 14.41 20.53 -0.86
C ASP A 40 13.50 19.44 -0.31
N ILE A 41 13.77 18.97 0.92
CA ILE A 41 12.97 17.93 1.56
C ILE A 41 11.56 18.47 1.85
N LYS A 42 11.45 19.70 2.35
CA LYS A 42 10.16 20.32 2.64
C LYS A 42 9.35 20.53 1.35
N ALA A 43 9.98 21.02 0.28
CA ALA A 43 9.34 21.21 -1.01
C ALA A 43 8.84 19.88 -1.60
N TYR A 44 9.65 18.82 -1.54
CA TYR A 44 9.24 17.49 -2.00
C TYR A 44 8.04 16.95 -1.21
N LEU A 45 8.14 16.93 0.12
CA LEU A 45 7.07 16.39 0.97
C LEU A 45 5.77 17.21 0.86
N SER A 46 5.87 18.52 0.66
CA SER A 46 4.71 19.39 0.39
C SER A 46 4.13 19.13 -1.00
N GLY A 47 4.97 18.93 -2.02
CA GLY A 47 4.56 18.61 -3.39
C GLY A 47 3.76 17.31 -3.47
N GLU A 48 4.18 16.29 -2.71
CA GLU A 48 3.46 15.03 -2.56
C GLU A 48 2.24 15.11 -1.63
N SER A 49 1.93 16.31 -1.10
CA SER A 49 0.84 16.53 -0.14
C SER A 49 0.96 15.69 1.15
N TRP A 50 2.16 15.21 1.49
CA TRP A 50 2.40 14.41 2.70
C TRP A 50 2.52 15.28 3.96
N ILE A 51 2.94 16.52 3.79
CA ILE A 51 2.96 17.53 4.86
C ILE A 51 2.20 18.78 4.44
N ALA A 52 1.75 19.55 5.43
CA ALA A 52 1.22 20.89 5.26
C ALA A 52 2.09 21.88 6.04
N GLU A 53 2.42 22.99 5.38
CA GLU A 53 3.11 24.10 6.04
C GLU A 53 2.16 24.86 6.97
N THR A 54 2.72 25.39 8.05
CA THR A 54 2.00 26.28 8.95
C THR A 54 2.45 27.72 8.76
N ASN A 55 1.80 28.65 9.46
CA ASN A 55 2.22 30.04 9.51
C ASN A 55 3.53 30.27 10.30
N ARG A 56 4.08 29.24 10.94
CA ARG A 56 5.35 29.31 11.67
C ARG A 56 6.48 28.77 10.81
N VAL A 57 7.61 29.48 10.82
CA VAL A 57 8.82 29.10 10.06
C VAL A 57 9.25 27.70 10.46
N ASN A 58 9.50 26.85 9.46
CA ASN A 58 9.95 25.46 9.63
C ASN A 58 9.07 24.60 10.52
N VAL A 59 7.78 24.93 10.67
CA VAL A 59 6.82 24.10 11.37
C VAL A 59 5.84 23.51 10.38
N VAL A 60 5.70 22.18 10.42
CA VAL A 60 4.87 21.40 9.49
C VAL A 60 3.89 20.52 10.26
N ARG A 61 2.83 20.09 9.57
CA ARG A 61 1.90 19.05 10.03
C ARG A 61 1.93 17.89 9.04
N ILE A 62 1.90 16.67 9.55
CA ILE A 62 1.65 15.51 8.68
C ILE A 62 0.20 15.56 8.21
N THR A 63 -0.06 15.26 6.94
CA THR A 63 -1.44 15.20 6.41
C THR A 63 -2.00 13.78 6.55
N HIS A 64 -3.29 13.62 6.25
CA HIS A 64 -3.89 12.29 6.10
C HIS A 64 -3.14 11.42 5.08
N TRP A 65 -2.70 11.99 3.97
CA TRP A 65 -1.94 11.28 2.93
C TRP A 65 -0.54 10.90 3.41
N GLY A 66 0.15 11.82 4.09
CA GLY A 66 1.45 11.53 4.70
C GLY A 66 1.39 10.43 5.75
N VAL A 67 0.31 10.38 6.54
CA VAL A 67 0.08 9.29 7.51
C VAL A 67 -0.09 7.94 6.80
N ALA A 68 -0.86 7.90 5.71
CA ALA A 68 -1.06 6.68 4.94
C ALA A 68 0.27 6.18 4.33
N GLU A 69 1.07 7.09 3.78
CA GLU A 69 2.36 6.76 3.18
C GLU A 69 3.42 6.37 4.22
N ALA A 70 3.47 7.06 5.36
CA ALA A 70 4.34 6.67 6.48
C ALA A 70 4.03 5.25 6.96
N ARG A 71 2.74 4.90 7.08
CA ARG A 71 2.30 3.56 7.43
C ARG A 71 2.71 2.53 6.37
N ARG A 72 2.59 2.85 5.09
CA ARG A 72 3.06 1.99 3.99
C ARG A 72 4.57 1.77 4.06
N SER A 73 5.32 2.83 4.35
CA SER A 73 6.78 2.79 4.49
C SER A 73 7.25 2.00 5.72
N LEU A 74 6.52 2.10 6.83
CA LEU A 74 6.81 1.39 8.10
C LEU A 74 6.37 -0.06 8.09
N ALA A 75 5.24 -0.37 7.46
CA ALA A 75 4.78 -1.74 7.32
C ALA A 75 5.70 -2.58 6.41
N GLY A 76 6.57 -1.92 5.64
CA GLY A 76 6.95 -2.41 4.33
C GLY A 76 5.70 -2.48 3.46
N ALA A 77 5.77 -2.06 2.19
CA ALA A 77 4.76 -2.56 1.26
C ALA A 77 4.68 -4.08 1.45
N PRO A 78 3.49 -4.72 1.49
CA PRO A 78 3.44 -6.17 1.39
C PRO A 78 4.31 -6.51 0.18
N ASP A 79 5.40 -7.24 0.43
CA ASP A 79 6.40 -7.51 -0.59
C ASP A 79 5.63 -8.02 -1.81
N SER A 80 5.92 -7.51 -3.00
CA SER A 80 5.27 -8.00 -4.21
C SER A 80 5.37 -9.53 -4.26
N SER A 81 6.47 -10.09 -3.74
CA SER A 81 6.64 -11.53 -3.53
C SER A 81 5.58 -12.17 -2.62
N GLN A 82 5.20 -11.55 -1.50
CA GLN A 82 4.17 -12.04 -0.58
C GLN A 82 2.76 -11.89 -1.14
N ILE A 83 2.49 -10.81 -1.88
CA ILE A 83 1.21 -10.64 -2.59
C ILE A 83 1.10 -11.69 -3.68
N ILE A 84 2.15 -11.88 -4.47
CA ILE A 84 2.23 -12.92 -5.50
C ILE A 84 2.04 -14.29 -4.87
N GLU A 85 2.72 -14.61 -3.76
CA GLU A 85 2.60 -15.90 -3.08
C GLU A 85 1.16 -16.16 -2.62
N LYS A 86 0.55 -15.18 -1.93
CA LYS A 86 -0.82 -15.28 -1.44
C LYS A 86 -1.84 -15.42 -2.57
N GLU A 87 -1.75 -14.58 -3.60
CA GLU A 87 -2.69 -14.62 -4.72
C GLU A 87 -2.45 -15.87 -5.59
N THR A 88 -1.22 -16.37 -5.69
CA THR A 88 -0.91 -17.66 -6.36
C THR A 88 -1.50 -18.83 -5.57
N ALA A 89 -1.38 -18.86 -4.25
CA ALA A 89 -2.02 -19.87 -3.41
C ALA A 89 -3.55 -19.84 -3.56
N ARG A 90 -4.14 -18.64 -3.64
CA ARG A 90 -5.56 -18.46 -3.94
C ARG A 90 -5.92 -18.98 -5.34
N LEU A 91 -5.13 -18.67 -6.37
CA LEU A 91 -5.34 -19.13 -7.74
C LEU A 91 -5.38 -20.66 -7.80
N VAL A 92 -4.42 -21.33 -7.15
CA VAL A 92 -4.39 -22.81 -7.06
C VAL A 92 -5.66 -23.36 -6.43
N LYS A 93 -6.17 -22.72 -5.36
CA LYS A 93 -7.41 -23.15 -4.72
C LYS A 93 -8.61 -23.03 -5.66
N VAL A 94 -8.77 -21.88 -6.31
CA VAL A 94 -9.91 -21.64 -7.24
C VAL A 94 -9.85 -22.60 -8.44
N LEU A 95 -8.65 -22.88 -8.97
CA LEU A 95 -8.46 -23.85 -10.06
C LEU A 95 -8.89 -25.27 -9.65
N LYS A 96 -8.52 -25.71 -8.44
CA LYS A 96 -8.92 -27.03 -7.92
C LYS A 96 -10.44 -27.13 -7.76
N GLU A 97 -11.08 -26.10 -7.22
CA GLU A 97 -12.54 -26.05 -7.09
C GLU A 97 -13.23 -26.09 -8.45
N ALA A 98 -12.75 -25.29 -9.42
CA ALA A 98 -13.29 -25.27 -10.78
C ALA A 98 -13.14 -26.61 -11.49
N LEU A 99 -12.02 -27.32 -11.29
CA LEU A 99 -11.80 -28.66 -11.84
C LEU A 99 -12.84 -29.65 -11.33
N VAL A 100 -13.05 -29.72 -10.00
CA VAL A 100 -14.05 -30.62 -9.41
C VAL A 100 -15.44 -30.33 -9.96
N MET A 101 -15.82 -29.06 -10.08
CA MET A 101 -17.11 -28.68 -10.65
C MET A 101 -17.24 -29.08 -12.14
N ALA A 102 -16.16 -28.98 -12.91
CA ALA A 102 -16.15 -29.43 -14.30
C ALA A 102 -16.30 -30.95 -14.41
N GLU A 103 -15.66 -31.72 -13.53
CA GLU A 103 -15.83 -33.17 -13.44
C GLU A 103 -17.28 -33.54 -13.06
N GLU A 104 -17.88 -32.83 -12.11
CA GLU A 104 -19.29 -33.01 -11.73
C GLU A 104 -20.27 -32.68 -12.86
N LEU A 105 -19.92 -31.72 -13.73
CA LEU A 105 -20.72 -31.39 -14.91
C LEU A 105 -20.70 -32.53 -15.92
N THR A 106 -19.57 -33.21 -16.12
CA THR A 106 -19.51 -34.38 -17.01
C THR A 106 -20.40 -35.53 -16.53
N SER A 107 -20.46 -35.73 -15.21
CA SER A 107 -21.22 -36.82 -14.59
C SER A 107 -22.71 -36.49 -14.44
N SER A 108 -23.06 -35.21 -14.34
CA SER A 108 -24.43 -34.74 -14.17
C SER A 108 -24.56 -33.32 -14.76
N PRO A 109 -24.83 -33.22 -16.08
CA PRO A 109 -24.96 -31.95 -16.76
C PRO A 109 -26.14 -31.13 -16.25
N SER A 110 -25.91 -29.87 -15.87
CA SER A 110 -26.97 -28.90 -15.54
C SER A 110 -26.52 -27.47 -15.84
N GLU A 111 -27.49 -26.61 -16.15
CA GLU A 111 -27.26 -25.18 -16.45
C GLU A 111 -26.68 -24.44 -15.24
N ASP A 112 -27.22 -24.67 -14.04
CA ASP A 112 -26.70 -24.09 -12.79
C ASP A 112 -25.20 -24.36 -12.59
N LYS A 113 -24.72 -25.55 -12.96
CA LYS A 113 -23.29 -25.90 -12.82
C LYS A 113 -22.43 -25.13 -13.81
N VAL A 114 -22.93 -24.87 -15.02
CA VAL A 114 -22.23 -24.04 -16.02
C VAL A 114 -22.07 -22.61 -15.49
N ASP A 115 -23.11 -22.04 -14.88
CA ASP A 115 -23.07 -20.69 -14.32
C ASP A 115 -22.10 -20.56 -13.14
N VAL A 116 -22.07 -21.58 -12.27
CA VAL A 116 -21.12 -21.62 -11.14
C VAL A 116 -19.68 -21.72 -11.64
N ILE A 117 -19.41 -22.58 -12.64
CA ILE A 117 -18.08 -22.67 -13.27
C ILE A 117 -17.69 -21.34 -13.91
N GLY A 118 -18.61 -20.70 -14.64
CA GLY A 118 -18.38 -19.37 -15.23
C GLY A 118 -18.01 -18.31 -14.19
N SER A 119 -18.68 -18.32 -13.05
CA SER A 119 -18.38 -17.44 -11.92
C SER A 119 -16.97 -17.67 -11.35
N ARG A 120 -16.53 -18.94 -11.25
CA ARG A 120 -15.15 -19.27 -10.84
C ARG A 120 -14.10 -18.84 -11.85
N VAL A 121 -14.37 -18.97 -13.14
CA VAL A 121 -13.47 -18.47 -14.21
C VAL A 121 -13.31 -16.95 -14.14
N SER A 122 -14.41 -16.22 -13.87
CA SER A 122 -14.34 -14.78 -13.63
C SER A 122 -13.47 -14.44 -12.41
N GLU A 123 -13.61 -15.19 -11.31
CA GLU A 123 -12.76 -15.04 -10.13
C GLU A 123 -11.27 -15.30 -10.45
N MET A 124 -10.96 -16.36 -11.20
CA MET A 124 -9.58 -16.67 -11.64
C MET A 124 -8.97 -15.52 -12.44
N THR A 125 -9.75 -14.92 -13.35
CA THR A 125 -9.30 -13.77 -14.15
C THR A 125 -8.93 -12.57 -13.28
N LYS A 126 -9.72 -12.30 -12.22
CA LYS A 126 -9.42 -11.22 -11.26
C LYS A 126 -8.15 -11.50 -10.46
N VAL A 127 -7.95 -12.74 -10.01
CA VAL A 127 -6.74 -13.14 -9.27
C VAL A 127 -5.50 -13.02 -10.15
N LEU A 128 -5.57 -13.46 -11.40
CA LEU A 128 -4.49 -13.30 -12.39
C LEU A 128 -4.15 -11.82 -12.65
N GLY A 129 -5.16 -10.96 -12.72
CA GLY A 129 -4.97 -9.51 -12.84
C GLY A 129 -4.13 -8.96 -11.68
N LYS A 130 -4.48 -9.32 -10.44
CA LYS A 130 -3.73 -8.92 -9.25
C LYS A 130 -2.30 -9.44 -9.23
N ILE A 131 -2.08 -10.69 -9.65
CA ILE A 131 -0.71 -11.22 -9.76
C ILE A 131 0.09 -10.41 -10.77
N LYS A 132 -0.48 -10.13 -11.95
CA LYS A 132 0.17 -9.35 -13.01
C LYS A 132 0.48 -7.91 -12.59
N GLU A 133 -0.39 -7.28 -11.81
CA GLU A 133 -0.18 -5.93 -11.27
C GLU A 133 0.98 -5.85 -10.27
N ASN A 134 1.41 -7.00 -9.72
CA ASN A 134 2.44 -7.08 -8.70
C ASN A 134 3.70 -7.85 -9.17
N LEU A 135 3.74 -8.36 -10.40
CA LEU A 135 4.93 -8.92 -11.07
C LEU A 135 5.80 -7.80 -11.65
#